data_AF-A0A497P026-F1
#
_entry.id   AF-A0A497P026-F1
#
_cell.length_a   1.000
_cell.length_b   1.000
_cell.length_c   1.000
_cell.angle_alpha   90.00
_cell.angle_beta   90.00
_cell.angle_gamma   90.00
#
_symmetry.space_group_name_H-M   'P 1'
#
loop_
_entity.id
_entity.type
_entity.pdbx_description
1 polymer ?
#
loop_
_entity_poly.entity_id
_entity_poly.type
_entity_poly.pdbx_seq_one_letter_code
_entity_poly.pdbx_strand_id
1 'polypeptide(L)'
;MKSYLRKLTPTEVKRHYIYVTTDHRDILPKMGEPFKIWINEEKMEAKLDAQGRIWLDWRAFEDLKSGDTVELIRNPDGTFSLEAVGNEEEKEGN
;
A
#
# COMPACT_ATOMS: atom_id res chain seq x y z
N MET A 1 -8.64 3.13 -14.05
CA MET A 1 -7.91 3.17 -12.78
C MET A 1 -7.33 1.78 -12.56
N LYS A 2 -6.10 1.65 -12.06
CA LYS A 2 -5.51 0.35 -11.77
C LYS A 2 -5.09 0.30 -10.32
N SER A 3 -5.34 -0.82 -9.65
CA SER A 3 -5.07 -1.00 -8.23
C SER A 3 -4.47 -2.37 -7.93
N TYR A 4 -3.89 -2.51 -6.74
CA TYR A 4 -3.29 -3.73 -6.22
C TYR A 4 -3.67 -3.95 -4.77
N LEU A 5 -4.25 -5.11 -4.48
CA LEU A 5 -4.63 -5.51 -3.15
C LEU A 5 -3.52 -6.32 -2.49
N ARG A 6 -3.25 -5.99 -1.22
CA ARG A 6 -2.23 -6.68 -0.41
C ARG A 6 -2.73 -6.91 1.00
N LYS A 7 -2.77 -8.17 1.42
CA LYS A 7 -2.91 -8.52 2.84
C LYS A 7 -1.56 -8.35 3.54
N LEU A 8 -1.52 -7.47 4.54
CA LEU A 8 -0.32 -7.13 5.29
C LEU A 8 0.09 -8.30 6.19
N THR A 9 1.36 -8.67 6.09
CA THR A 9 1.99 -9.66 6.98
C THR A 9 2.56 -8.98 8.23
N PRO A 10 2.84 -9.73 9.31
CA PRO A 10 3.50 -9.18 10.49
C PRO A 10 4.85 -8.52 10.19
N THR A 11 5.58 -9.03 9.18
CA THR A 11 6.90 -8.51 8.82
C THR A 11 6.80 -7.17 8.09
N GLU A 12 5.82 -7.03 7.21
CA GLU A 12 5.54 -5.78 6.48
C GLU A 12 5.22 -4.64 7.43
N VAL A 13 4.29 -4.86 8.36
CA VAL A 13 3.92 -3.87 9.38
C VAL A 13 5.10 -3.54 10.28
N LYS A 14 5.79 -4.55 10.81
CA LYS A 14 6.93 -4.36 11.72
C LYS A 14 8.11 -3.61 11.08
N ARG A 15 8.31 -3.76 9.77
CA ARG A 15 9.43 -3.15 9.04
C ARG A 15 9.02 -1.97 8.18
N HIS A 16 7.76 -1.55 8.25
CA HIS A 16 7.20 -0.42 7.53
C HIS A 16 7.38 -0.50 6.01
N TYR A 17 7.10 -1.66 5.42
CA TYR A 17 7.07 -1.80 3.97
C TYR A 17 5.88 -2.63 3.50
N ILE A 18 5.51 -2.46 2.24
CA ILE A 18 4.50 -3.28 1.56
C ILE A 18 5.18 -4.02 0.42
N TYR A 19 5.02 -5.34 0.37
CA TYR A 19 5.51 -6.13 -0.74
C TYR A 19 4.56 -6.03 -1.93
N VAL A 20 5.11 -5.72 -3.09
CA VAL A 20 4.39 -5.69 -4.37
C VAL A 20 5.01 -6.71 -5.32
N THR A 21 4.17 -7.54 -5.92
CA THR A 21 4.64 -8.53 -6.90
C THR A 21 4.95 -7.85 -8.22
N THR A 22 6.00 -8.34 -8.90
CA THR A 22 6.46 -7.79 -10.19
C THR A 22 5.48 -8.00 -11.33
N ASP A 23 4.45 -8.80 -11.13
CA ASP A 23 3.42 -9.07 -12.14
C ASP A 23 2.49 -7.87 -12.35
N HIS A 24 2.54 -6.88 -11.46
CA HIS A 24 1.77 -5.63 -11.53
C HIS A 24 2.65 -4.41 -11.88
N ARG A 25 3.77 -4.61 -12.60
CA ARG A 25 4.70 -3.52 -12.99
C ARG A 25 4.05 -2.34 -13.70
N ASP A 26 2.91 -2.54 -14.35
CA ASP A 26 2.17 -1.53 -15.08
C ASP A 26 1.53 -0.46 -14.17
N ILE A 27 1.31 -0.80 -12.90
CA ILE A 27 0.80 0.14 -11.90
C ILE A 27 1.89 0.67 -10.98
N LEU A 28 3.02 -0.04 -10.86
CA LEU A 28 4.05 0.30 -9.88
C LEU A 28 4.82 1.58 -10.25
N PRO A 29 5.31 2.31 -9.24
CA PRO A 29 6.22 3.42 -9.45
C PRO A 29 7.55 2.93 -10.03
N LYS A 30 8.36 3.85 -10.58
CA LYS A 30 9.71 3.50 -11.04
C LYS A 30 10.56 3.03 -9.86
N MET A 31 11.29 1.94 -10.06
CA MET A 31 12.20 1.40 -9.05
C MET A 31 13.32 2.40 -8.76
N GLY A 32 13.62 2.59 -7.48
CA GLY A 32 14.71 3.44 -7.01
C GLY A 32 14.40 4.94 -6.94
N GLU A 33 13.35 5.41 -7.62
CA GLU A 33 12.91 6.81 -7.57
C GLU A 33 11.88 7.01 -6.44
N PRO A 34 11.99 8.08 -5.64
CA PRO A 34 10.96 8.44 -4.67
C PRO A 34 9.67 8.86 -5.38
N PHE A 35 8.52 8.55 -4.78
CA PHE A 35 7.22 8.92 -5.30
C PHE A 35 6.28 9.38 -4.19
N LYS A 36 5.27 10.17 -4.56
CA LYS A 36 4.27 10.73 -3.64
C LYS A 36 3.12 9.75 -3.47
N ILE A 37 2.79 9.43 -2.23
CA ILE A 37 1.67 8.57 -1.85
C ILE A 37 0.79 9.28 -0.81
N TRP A 38 -0.52 9.08 -0.91
CA TRP A 38 -1.50 9.53 0.07
C TRP A 38 -1.91 8.37 0.96
N ILE A 39 -1.83 8.56 2.27
CA ILE A 39 -2.18 7.56 3.30
C ILE A 39 -2.92 8.33 4.41
N ASN A 40 -4.15 7.95 4.72
CA ASN A 40 -4.98 8.63 5.73
C ASN A 40 -5.06 10.16 5.53
N GLU A 41 -5.29 10.60 4.29
CA GLU A 41 -5.30 12.02 3.88
C GLU A 41 -3.94 12.75 4.02
N GLU A 42 -2.91 12.09 4.54
CA GLU A 42 -1.55 12.62 4.60
C GLU A 42 -0.77 12.30 3.34
N LYS A 43 -0.03 13.29 2.85
CA LYS A 43 0.87 13.12 1.71
C LYS A 43 2.27 12.79 2.19
N MET A 44 2.78 11.65 1.75
CA MET A 44 4.07 11.11 2.14
C MET A 44 4.95 10.82 0.92
N GLU A 45 6.24 10.62 1.18
CA GLU A 45 7.19 10.10 0.19
C GLU A 45 7.46 8.62 0.46
N ALA A 46 7.47 7.82 -0.60
CA ALA A 46 7.70 6.39 -0.56
C ALA A 46 8.74 5.99 -1.60
N LYS A 47 9.34 4.81 -1.44
CA LYS A 47 10.35 4.28 -2.37
C LYS A 47 10.14 2.81 -2.66
N LEU A 48 10.10 2.46 -3.95
CA LEU A 48 10.13 1.07 -4.40
C LEU A 48 11.58 0.60 -4.59
N ASP A 49 11.96 -0.48 -3.91
CA ASP A 49 13.30 -1.05 -4.03
C ASP A 49 13.41 -2.20 -5.04
N ALA A 50 14.63 -2.73 -5.18
CA ALA A 50 14.94 -3.82 -6.10
C ALA A 50 14.23 -5.15 -5.76
N GLN A 51 13.80 -5.32 -4.51
CA GLN A 51 13.09 -6.50 -4.05
C GLN A 51 11.57 -6.37 -4.17
N GLY A 52 11.05 -5.29 -4.77
CA GLY A 52 9.61 -5.08 -4.86
C GLY A 52 8.99 -4.68 -3.52
N ARG A 53 9.73 -3.97 -2.66
CA ARG A 53 9.21 -3.43 -1.40
C ARG A 53 9.00 -1.94 -1.54
N ILE A 54 7.78 -1.49 -1.24
CA ILE A 54 7.46 -0.08 -1.06
C ILE A 54 7.75 0.25 0.40
N TRP A 55 8.81 1.00 0.64
CA TRP A 55 9.14 1.53 1.95
C TRP A 55 8.30 2.77 2.22
N LEU A 56 7.67 2.79 3.39
CA LEU A 56 6.86 3.90 3.88
C LEU A 56 7.42 4.41 5.21
N ASP A 57 7.03 5.61 5.58
CA ASP A 57 7.27 6.10 6.93
C ASP A 57 6.50 5.23 7.96
N TRP A 58 7.02 5.10 9.17
CA TRP A 58 6.36 4.32 10.23
C TRP A 58 4.97 4.87 10.56
N ARG A 59 4.74 6.18 10.37
CA ARG A 59 3.44 6.83 10.53
C ARG A 59 2.35 6.26 9.62
N ALA A 60 2.74 5.74 8.44
CA ALA A 60 1.81 5.07 7.54
C ALA A 60 1.16 3.81 8.16
N PHE A 61 1.74 3.28 9.23
CA PHE A 61 1.30 2.07 9.91
C PHE A 61 0.67 2.33 11.28
N GLU A 62 0.40 3.59 11.66
CA GLU A 62 -0.30 3.89 12.92
C GLU A 62 -1.69 3.24 12.97
N ASP A 63 -2.40 3.22 11.83
CA ASP A 63 -3.74 2.64 11.70
C ASP A 63 -3.77 1.28 10.98
N LEU A 64 -2.62 0.77 10.53
CA LEU A 64 -2.53 -0.50 9.79
C LEU A 64 -1.96 -1.60 10.68
N LYS A 65 -2.62 -2.76 10.70
CA LYS A 65 -2.17 -3.94 11.45
C LYS A 65 -1.98 -5.15 10.54
N SER A 66 -1.27 -6.14 11.07
CA SER A 66 -1.09 -7.41 10.39
C SER A 66 -2.45 -8.06 10.16
N GLY A 67 -2.68 -8.54 8.94
CA GLY A 67 -3.93 -9.16 8.52
C GLY A 67 -4.89 -8.20 7.82
N ASP A 68 -4.68 -6.90 7.90
CA ASP A 68 -5.46 -5.93 7.11
C ASP A 68 -5.15 -6.10 5.62
N THR A 69 -6.15 -5.83 4.79
CA THR A 69 -5.97 -5.73 3.35
C THR A 69 -5.87 -4.26 3.00
N VAL A 70 -4.84 -3.88 2.25
CA VAL A 70 -4.69 -2.53 1.72
C VAL A 70 -4.77 -2.54 0.20
N GLU A 71 -5.29 -1.47 -0.36
CA GLU A 71 -5.32 -1.22 -1.79
C GLU A 71 -4.35 -0.10 -2.16
N LEU A 72 -3.39 -0.42 -3.02
CA LEU A 72 -2.53 0.58 -3.66
C LEU A 72 -3.16 1.01 -4.98
N ILE A 73 -3.51 2.28 -5.09
CA ILE A 73 -4.21 2.85 -6.24
C ILE A 73 -3.27 3.82 -6.96
N ARG A 74 -3.15 3.69 -8.29
CA ARG A 74 -2.45 4.69 -9.11
C ARG A 74 -3.45 5.70 -9.67
N ASN A 75 -3.31 6.95 -9.26
CA ASN A 75 -4.16 8.05 -9.68
C ASN A 75 -3.83 8.51 -11.12
N PRO A 76 -4.78 9.15 -11.83
CA PRO A 76 -4.55 9.65 -13.19
C PRO A 76 -3.42 10.68 -13.30
N ASP A 77 -3.13 11.41 -12.21
CA ASP A 77 -2.06 12.41 -12.13
C ASP A 77 -0.66 11.80 -11.86
N GLY A 78 -0.58 10.46 -11.73
CA GLY A 78 0.66 9.74 -11.44
C GLY A 78 1.02 9.66 -9.96
N THR A 79 0.19 10.21 -9.06
CA THR A 79 0.31 9.97 -7.61
C THR A 79 -0.27 8.62 -7.23
N PHE A 80 -0.02 8.21 -5.99
CA PHE A 80 -0.51 6.96 -5.43
C PHE A 80 -1.38 7.23 -4.20
N SER A 81 -2.34 6.34 -3.96
CA SER A 81 -3.09 6.28 -2.70
C SER A 81 -2.94 4.88 -2.11
N LEU A 82 -2.86 4.80 -0.78
CA LEU A 82 -2.93 3.55 -0.04
C LEU A 82 -4.12 3.62 0.91
N GLU A 83 -5.06 2.70 0.74
CA GLU A 83 -6.31 2.69 1.52
C GLU A 83 -6.49 1.33 2.18
N ALA A 84 -6.92 1.31 3.45
CA ALA A 84 -7.33 0.08 4.11
C ALA A 84 -8.67 -0.36 3.54
N VAL A 85 -8.71 -1.56 2.95
CA VAL A 85 -9.95 -2.22 2.55
C VAL A 85 -10.43 -2.95 3.78
N GLY A 86 -11.49 -2.43 4.40
CA GLY A 86 -12.16 -3.14 5.47
C GLY A 86 -12.47 -4.55 4.98
N ASN A 87 -12.12 -5.58 5.77
CA ASN A 87 -12.86 -6.83 5.63
C ASN A 87 -14.29 -6.43 5.94
N GLU A 88 -15.17 -6.41 4.94
CA GLU A 88 -16.60 -6.50 5.21
C GLU A 88 -16.73 -7.76 6.06
N GLU A 89 -16.82 -7.60 7.39
CA GLU A 89 -17.48 -8.60 8.20
C GLU A 89 -18.84 -8.76 7.52
N GLU A 90 -19.04 -9.94 6.94
CA GLU A 90 -20.35 -10.44 6.62
C GLU A 90 -21.24 -10.13 7.82
N LYS A 91 -22.06 -9.09 7.72
CA LYS A 91 -23.29 -9.04 8.49
C LYS A 91 -24.19 -10.08 7.85
N GLU A 92 -23.93 -11.34 8.19
CA GLU A 92 -24.93 -12.39 8.19
C GLU A 92 -26.18 -11.82 8.87
N GLY A 93 -27.30 -11.94 8.17
CA GLY A 93 -28.58 -11.48 8.66
C GLY A 93 -28.99 -12.17 9.95
N ASN A 94 -29.74 -11.45 10.76
CA ASN A 94 -30.93 -11.97 11.42
C ASN A 94 -31.90 -10.82 11.69
#